data_AF-A0A4V2DD65-F1
#
_entry.id   AF-A0A4V2DD65-F1
#
_cell.length_a   1.000
_cell.length_b   1.000
_cell.length_c   1.000
_cell.angle_alpha   90.00
_cell.angle_beta   90.00
_cell.angle_gamma   90.00
#
_symmetry.space_group_name_H-M   'P 1'
#
loop_
_entity.id
_entity.type
_entity.pdbx_description
1 polymer ?
#
loop_
_entity_poly.entity_id
_entity_poly.type
_entity_poly.pdbx_seq_one_letter_code
_entity_poly.pdbx_strand_id
1 'polypeptide(L)' 'MTPDEARWAETLAIERIHGDRSPVWVAERIGELALAGDEAGVQRFKEIAARLDQITRGARQ' A
#
# COMPACT_ATOMS: atom_id res chain seq x y z
N MET A 1 -16.24 11.86 0.20
CA MET A 1 -14.94 11.17 0.22
C MET A 1 -14.12 11.71 -0.92
N THR A 2 -13.01 12.38 -0.60
CA THR A 2 -12.04 12.77 -1.62
C THR A 2 -11.25 11.51 -2.07
N PRO A 3 -10.67 11.51 -3.28
CA PRO A 3 -9.83 10.39 -3.75
C PRO A 3 -8.67 10.06 -2.80
N ASP A 4 -8.23 11.04 -2.00
CA ASP A 4 -7.15 10.86 -1.03
C ASP A 4 -7.61 10.14 0.25
N GLU A 5 -8.80 10.45 0.76
CA GLU A 5 -9.42 9.75 1.90
C GLU A 5 -9.70 8.27 1.60
N ALA A 6 -10.13 7.96 0.37
CA ALA A 6 -10.36 6.59 -0.06
C ALA A 6 -9.07 5.75 -0.06
N ARG A 7 -7.95 6.36 -0.51
CA ARG A 7 -6.63 5.72 -0.50
C ARG A 7 -6.07 5.54 0.91
N TRP A 8 -6.34 6.49 1.80
CA TRP A 8 -5.95 6.37 3.22
C TRP A 8 -6.69 5.22 3.92
N ALA A 9 -8.01 5.11 3.68
CA ALA A 9 -8.81 4.02 4.23
C ALA A 9 -8.36 2.64 3.73
N GLU A 10 -7.98 2.52 2.46
CA GLU A 10 -7.43 1.28 1.90
C GLU A 10 -6.07 0.92 2.52
N THR A 11 -5.19 1.91 2.69
CA THR A 11 -3.87 1.71 3.32
C THR A 11 -4.02 1.24 4.77
N LEU A 12 -4.94 1.85 5.53
CA LEU A 12 -5.25 1.46 6.90
C LEU A 12 -5.92 0.08 6.99
N ALA A 13 -6.74 -0.29 6.01
CA ALA A 13 -7.31 -1.63 5.96
C ALA A 13 -6.22 -2.70 5.73
N ILE A 14 -5.24 -2.41 4.86
CA ILE A 14 -4.08 -3.27 4.60
C ILE A 14 -3.20 -3.39 5.85
N GLU A 15 -2.95 -2.29 6.57
CA GLU A 15 -2.25 -2.29 7.86
C GLU A 15 -2.99 -3.15 8.89
N ARG A 16 -4.30 -2.94 9.05
CA ARG A 16 -5.10 -3.70 10.03
C ARG A 16 -5.20 -5.20 9.73
N ILE A 17 -5.18 -5.60 8.45
CA ILE A 17 -5.29 -7.01 8.05
C ILE A 17 -3.95 -7.73 8.16
N HIS A 18 -2.85 -7.08 7.76
CA HIS A 18 -1.55 -7.73 7.62
C HIS A 18 -0.53 -7.35 8.70
N GLY A 19 -0.78 -6.30 9.48
CA GLY A 19 0.10 -5.80 10.55
C GLY A 19 1.52 -5.55 10.03
N ASP A 20 2.51 -6.12 10.71
CA ASP A 20 3.92 -6.02 10.31
C ASP A 20 4.22 -6.61 8.92
N ARG A 21 3.34 -7.43 8.36
CA ARG A 21 3.49 -7.99 7.01
C ARG A 21 2.92 -7.11 5.90
N SER A 22 2.25 -6.00 6.23
CA SER A 22 1.68 -5.09 5.22
C SER A 22 2.69 -4.63 4.16
N PRO A 23 3.95 -4.28 4.49
CA PRO A 23 4.95 -3.91 3.48
C PRO A 23 5.27 -5.06 2.51
N VAL A 24 5.38 -6.28 3.03
CA VAL A 24 5.68 -7.48 2.22
C VAL A 24 4.51 -7.79 1.29
N TRP A 25 3.29 -7.76 1.81
CA TRP A 25 2.09 -8.02 1.02
C TRP A 25 1.90 -7.00 -0.11
N VAL A 26 2.17 -5.71 0.15
CA VAL A 26 2.12 -4.67 -0.89
C VAL A 26 3.18 -4.91 -1.96
N ALA A 27 4.40 -5.33 -1.59
CA ALA A 27 5.44 -5.67 -2.55
C ALA A 27 5.06 -6.87 -3.44
N GLU A 28 4.47 -7.92 -2.85
CA GLU A 28 3.96 -9.09 -3.58
C GLU A 28 2.86 -8.68 -4.58
N ARG A 29 1.92 -7.84 -4.15
CA ARG A 29 0.84 -7.34 -5.02
C ARG A 29 1.35 -6.52 -6.20
N ILE A 30 2.38 -5.70 -6.00
CA ILE A 30 3.03 -4.95 -7.09
C ILE A 30 3.62 -5.94 -8.12
N GLY A 31 4.26 -7.00 -7.65
CA GLY A 31 4.81 -8.05 -8.53
C GLY A 31 3.73 -8.74 -9.36
N GLU A 32 2.61 -9.12 -8.75
CA GLU A 32 1.47 -9.73 -9.46
C GLU A 32 0.90 -8.81 -10.54
N LEU A 33 0.71 -7.52 -10.25
CA LEU A 33 0.17 -6.54 -11.19
C LEU A 33 1.15 -6.29 -12.35
N ALA A 34 2.45 -6.24 -12.06
CA ALA A 34 3.46 -6.11 -13.10
C ALA A 34 3.48 -7.33 -14.04
N LEU A 35 3.35 -8.54 -13.50
CA LEU A 35 3.25 -9.77 -14.30
C LEU A 35 1.98 -9.81 -15.16
N ALA A 36 0.88 -9.22 -14.67
CA ALA A 36 -0.36 -9.09 -15.42
C ALA A 36 -0.34 -7.95 -16.46
N GLY A 37 0.70 -7.10 -16.47
CA GLY A 37 0.78 -5.92 -17.35
C GLY A 37 -0.10 -4.75 -16.91
N ASP A 38 -0.60 -4.76 -15.67
CA ASP A 38 -1.44 -3.68 -15.13
C ASP A 38 -0.55 -2.56 -14.55
N GLU A 39 -0.08 -1.68 -15.41
CA GLU A 39 0.76 -0.54 -15.02
C GLU A 39 0.03 0.44 -14.10
N ALA A 40 -1.29 0.65 -14.30
CA ALA A 40 -2.08 1.55 -13.46
C ALA A 40 -2.19 1.02 -12.02
N GLY A 41 -2.42 -0.29 -11.88
CA GLY A 41 -2.39 -0.98 -10.60
C GLY A 41 -1.02 -0.89 -9.93
N VAL A 42 0.06 -1.09 -10.68
CA VAL A 42 1.44 -0.98 -10.16
C VAL A 42 1.71 0.41 -9.59
N GLN A 43 1.35 1.48 -10.31
CA GLN A 43 1.57 2.86 -9.82
C GLN A 43 0.77 3.13 -8.56
N ARG A 44 -0.50 2.69 -8.54
CA ARG A 44 -1.37 2.82 -7.37
C ARG A 44 -0.78 2.13 -6.14
N PHE A 45 -0.29 0.90 -6.26
CA PHE A 45 0.27 0.17 -5.12
C PHE A 45 1.64 0.71 -4.68
N LYS A 46 2.42 1.32 -5.58
CA LYS A 46 3.63 2.06 -5.20
C LYS A 46 3.31 3.28 -4.33
N GLU A 47 2.24 4.01 -4.61
CA GLU A 47 1.77 5.10 -3.74
C GLU A 47 1.37 4.59 -2.34
N ILE A 48 0.69 3.44 -2.27
CA ILE A 48 0.33 2.79 -1.00
C ILE A 48 1.60 2.39 -0.23
N ALA A 49 2.60 1.81 -0.89
CA ALA A 49 3.88 1.45 -0.26
C ALA A 49 4.59 2.67 0.35
N ALA A 50 4.61 3.80 -0.36
CA ALA A 50 5.19 5.05 0.14
C ALA A 50 4.42 5.63 1.34
N ARG A 51 3.10 5.46 1.39
CA ARG A 51 2.29 5.86 2.56
C ARG A 51 2.50 4.92 3.75
N LEU A 52 2.61 3.61 3.53
CA LEU A 52 2.93 2.65 4.60
C LEU A 52 4.30 2.92 5.21
N ASP A 53 5.34 3.18 4.40
CA ASP A 53 6.67 3.51 4.91
C ASP A 53 6.64 4.76 5.81
N GLN A 54 5.86 5.78 5.45
CA GLN A 54 5.66 6.97 6.31
C GLN A 54 4.96 6.62 7.64
N ILE A 55 3.94 5.76 7.63
CA ILE A 55 3.25 5.32 8.85
C ILE A 55 4.21 4.52 9.73
N THR A 56 4.93 3.54 9.17
CA THR A 56 5.87 2.70 9.93
C THR A 56 7.05 3.50 10.48
N ARG A 57 7.56 4.50 9.75
CA ARG A 57 8.61 5.40 10.25
C ARG A 57 8.11 6.38 11.30
N GLY A 58 6.89 6.89 11.16
CA GLY A 58 6.26 7.80 12.13
C GLY A 58 5.82 7.10 13.41
N ALA A 59 5.42 5.82 13.34
CA ALA A 59 5.04 5.01 14.49
C ALA A 59 6.24 4.53 15.34
N ARG A 60 7.48 4.69 14.85
CA ARG A 60 8.71 4.23 15.50
C ARG A 60 9.51 5.35 16.18
N GLN A 61 8.94 6.56 16.32
CA GLN A 61 9.52 7.69 17.07
C GLN A 61 8.90 7.83 18.45
#